data_AF-A0A1X7NTS3-F1
#
_entry.id   AF-A0A1X7NTS3-F1
#
_cell.length_a   1.000
_cell.length_b   1.000
_cell.length_c   1.000
_cell.angle_alpha   90.00
_cell.angle_beta   90.00
_cell.angle_gamma   90.00
#
_symmetry.space_group_name_H-M   'P 1'
#
loop_
_entity.id
_entity.type
_entity.pdbx_description
1 polymer ?
#
loop_
_entity_poly.entity_id
_entity_poly.type
_entity_poly.pdbx_seq_one_letter_code
_entity_poly.pdbx_strand_id
1 'polypeptide(L)'
;MMRRFLLALPLIVPALPGAAQDFGCPTDVHQQLFEITGKARAAEVTPADAGQAVTEVLQGCGRNRVVFAQLLELFTVAGLTREPPDAMRFGSHANALRAVDGAKGMGSKSFAPVTLVGPDGAAFEWGTIDERNAYWDLMFALSADFLVFGVHADLYTPGRIERIGCGLYPAEEASALAAHAADNVDGGELLARVSFLGRECDTPESDTSGYAALYFAKHLHARAADPDYVGLTEGDIRSGLHTFLAKHLDGAPESDLFTAAEVAEFTNF
;
A
#
# COMPACT_ATOMS: atom_id res chain seq x y z
N MET A 1 63.28 29.45 14.83
CA MET A 1 62.42 29.18 13.66
C MET A 1 61.38 28.13 14.05
N MET A 2 60.18 28.57 14.43
CA MET A 2 59.10 27.72 14.94
C MET A 2 58.31 27.07 13.79
N ARG A 3 58.13 25.75 13.87
CA ARG A 3 57.39 24.92 12.92
C ARG A 3 55.90 24.92 13.30
N ARG A 4 55.04 25.41 12.41
CA ARG A 4 53.58 25.44 12.59
C ARG A 4 53.00 24.03 12.44
N PHE A 5 52.30 23.54 13.46
CA PHE A 5 51.38 22.40 13.36
C PHE A 5 50.00 22.94 12.96
N LEU A 6 49.47 22.46 11.84
CA LEU A 6 48.08 22.66 11.44
C LEU A 6 47.21 21.66 12.21
N LEU A 7 46.33 22.16 13.08
CA LEU A 7 45.24 21.39 13.68
C LEU A 7 44.21 21.07 12.58
N ALA A 8 43.96 19.77 12.37
CA ALA A 8 42.78 19.31 11.65
C ALA A 8 41.57 19.41 12.59
N LEU A 9 40.63 20.30 12.28
CA LEU A 9 39.30 20.30 12.90
C LEU A 9 38.51 19.10 12.35
N PRO A 10 37.95 18.21 13.18
CA PRO A 10 36.93 17.29 12.70
C PRO A 10 35.68 18.08 12.35
N LEU A 11 35.24 18.01 11.09
CA LEU A 11 33.92 18.46 10.66
C LEU A 11 32.87 17.63 11.42
N ILE A 12 32.25 18.24 12.42
CA ILE A 12 31.05 17.73 13.06
C ILE A 12 29.91 18.00 12.08
N VAL A 13 29.52 16.99 11.31
CA VAL A 13 28.24 17.00 10.59
C VAL A 13 27.15 16.94 11.66
N PRO A 14 26.15 17.84 11.67
CA PRO A 14 25.04 17.73 12.60
C PRO A 14 24.29 16.45 12.27
N ALA A 15 24.30 15.49 13.20
CA ALA A 15 23.42 14.33 13.14
C ALA A 15 21.98 14.86 13.09
N LEU A 16 21.28 14.59 11.99
CA LEU A 16 19.84 14.74 11.91
C LEU A 16 19.22 13.98 13.11
N PRO A 17 18.10 14.47 13.68
CA PRO A 17 17.46 13.77 14.78
C PRO A 17 16.99 12.41 14.26
N GLY A 18 17.79 11.38 14.52
CA GLY A 18 17.43 10.01 14.22
C GLY A 18 16.15 9.71 14.98
N ALA A 19 15.09 9.37 14.25
CA ALA A 19 13.99 8.63 14.85
C ALA A 19 14.60 7.49 15.65
N ALA A 20 14.25 7.40 16.93
CA ALA A 20 14.84 6.44 17.85
C ALA A 20 14.90 5.06 17.17
N GLN A 21 16.11 4.59 16.86
CA GLN A 21 16.31 3.22 16.42
C GLN A 21 15.83 2.33 17.55
N ASP A 22 14.78 1.54 17.29
CA ASP A 22 14.31 0.55 18.25
C ASP A 22 15.49 -0.34 18.65
N PHE A 23 15.65 -0.53 19.97
CA PHE A 23 16.75 -1.23 20.65
C PHE A 23 16.84 -2.70 20.14
N GLY A 24 17.50 -2.94 19.00
CA GLY A 24 17.62 -4.28 18.41
C GLY A 24 17.77 -4.33 16.89
N CYS A 25 17.49 -3.23 16.18
CA CYS A 25 17.55 -3.22 14.72
C CYS A 25 19.01 -3.23 14.21
N PRO A 26 19.42 -4.18 13.34
CA PRO A 26 20.75 -4.16 12.73
C PRO A 26 21.03 -2.85 12.01
N THR A 27 22.26 -2.33 12.12
CA THR A 27 22.63 -1.02 11.52
C THR A 27 22.62 -1.03 10.00
N ASP A 28 22.76 -2.20 9.39
CA ASP A 28 22.80 -2.47 7.96
C ASP A 28 21.50 -3.13 7.46
N VAL A 29 20.44 -3.17 8.28
CA VAL A 29 19.16 -3.82 7.93
C VAL A 29 18.62 -3.37 6.57
N HIS A 30 18.71 -2.07 6.26
CA HIS A 30 18.17 -1.52 5.03
C HIS A 30 18.91 -2.05 3.80
N GLN A 31 20.22 -2.28 3.93
CA GLN A 31 21.06 -2.85 2.88
C GLN A 31 20.81 -4.36 2.76
N GLN A 32 20.70 -5.08 3.89
CA GLN A 32 20.38 -6.51 3.89
C GLN A 32 19.03 -6.79 3.20
N LEU A 33 18.00 -6.00 3.52
CA LEU A 33 16.69 -6.13 2.89
C LEU A 33 16.75 -5.84 1.39
N PHE A 34 17.46 -4.78 1.00
CA PHE A 34 17.63 -4.47 -0.41
C PHE A 34 18.31 -5.61 -1.19
N GLU A 35 19.35 -6.22 -0.63
CA GLU A 35 20.04 -7.37 -1.25
C GLU A 35 19.14 -8.59 -1.38
N ILE A 36 18.36 -8.92 -0.35
CA ILE A 36 17.42 -10.05 -0.38
C ILE A 36 16.31 -9.78 -1.41
N THR A 37 15.78 -8.55 -1.47
CA THR A 37 14.81 -8.11 -2.49
C THR A 37 15.38 -8.27 -3.91
N GLY A 38 16.65 -7.90 -4.13
CA GLY A 38 17.33 -8.11 -5.41
C GLY A 38 17.41 -9.59 -5.80
N LYS A 39 17.79 -10.46 -4.85
CA LYS A 39 17.85 -11.92 -5.07
C LYS A 39 16.46 -12.53 -5.31
N ALA A 40 15.44 -12.08 -4.58
CA ALA A 40 14.07 -12.50 -4.78
C ALA A 40 13.56 -12.12 -6.17
N ARG A 41 13.87 -10.90 -6.65
CA ARG A 41 13.56 -10.45 -8.02
C ARG A 41 14.26 -11.29 -9.09
N ALA A 42 15.45 -11.82 -8.79
CA ALA A 42 16.18 -12.77 -9.62
C ALA A 42 15.71 -14.24 -9.46
N ALA A 43 14.67 -14.51 -8.66
CA ALA A 43 14.17 -15.84 -8.30
C ALA A 43 15.22 -16.76 -7.63
N GLU A 44 16.22 -16.17 -6.96
CA GLU A 44 17.27 -16.90 -6.22
C GLU A 44 16.86 -17.22 -4.77
N VAL A 45 15.77 -16.62 -4.29
CA VAL A 45 15.22 -16.78 -2.94
C VAL A 45 13.78 -17.27 -3.06
N THR A 46 13.41 -18.28 -2.28
CA THR A 46 12.02 -18.77 -2.29
C THR A 46 11.09 -17.85 -1.49
N PRO A 47 9.76 -17.83 -1.78
CA PRO A 47 8.80 -17.07 -0.99
C PRO A 47 8.79 -17.45 0.50
N ALA A 48 9.13 -18.70 0.83
CA ALA A 48 9.22 -19.17 2.21
C ALA A 48 10.43 -18.55 2.93
N ASP A 49 11.61 -18.56 2.29
CA ASP A 49 12.84 -17.98 2.85
C ASP A 49 12.71 -16.47 3.02
N ALA A 50 12.08 -15.79 2.06
CA ALA A 50 11.76 -14.37 2.15
C ALA A 50 10.86 -14.07 3.36
N GLY A 51 9.80 -14.88 3.59
CA GLY A 51 8.92 -14.73 4.73
C GLY A 51 9.55 -15.02 6.09
N GLN A 52 10.51 -15.93 6.15
CA GLN A 52 11.30 -16.17 7.37
C GLN A 52 12.21 -14.98 7.68
N ALA A 53 12.96 -14.50 6.69
CA ALA A 53 13.83 -13.32 6.85
C ALA A 53 13.05 -12.10 7.35
N VAL A 54 11.82 -11.90 6.85
CA VAL A 54 10.92 -10.83 7.30
C VAL A 54 10.57 -10.95 8.79
N THR A 55 10.23 -12.16 9.23
CA THR A 55 9.80 -12.40 10.61
C THR A 55 10.91 -12.09 11.61
N GLU A 56 12.15 -12.45 11.27
CA GLU A 56 13.33 -12.20 12.12
C GLU A 56 13.67 -10.70 12.18
N VAL A 57 13.61 -9.99 11.05
CA VAL A 57 13.87 -8.54 10.98
C VAL A 57 12.80 -7.72 11.71
N LEU A 58 11.51 -8.05 11.55
CA LEU A 58 10.41 -7.35 12.23
C LEU A 58 10.48 -7.47 13.75
N GLN A 59 10.90 -8.63 14.28
CA GLN A 59 11.08 -8.82 15.72
C GLN A 59 12.22 -7.95 16.28
N GLY A 60 13.27 -7.70 15.51
CA GLY A 60 14.42 -6.89 15.92
C GLY A 60 14.25 -5.38 15.71
N CYS A 61 13.52 -4.97 14.66
CA CYS A 61 13.46 -3.57 14.22
C CYS A 61 12.24 -2.78 14.68
N GLY A 62 11.34 -3.41 15.43
CA GLY A 62 10.14 -2.75 15.98
C GLY A 62 9.31 -2.06 14.89
N ARG A 63 8.93 -0.80 15.10
CA ARG A 63 8.05 -0.03 14.18
C ARG A 63 8.84 0.87 13.22
N ASN A 64 10.02 0.43 12.76
CA ASN A 64 10.77 1.16 11.75
C ASN A 64 10.05 1.12 10.40
N ARG A 65 9.55 2.28 9.96
CA ARG A 65 8.77 2.42 8.72
C ARG A 65 9.52 2.10 7.46
N VAL A 66 10.78 2.51 7.36
CA VAL A 66 11.56 2.24 6.16
C VAL A 66 11.86 0.74 6.05
N VAL A 67 12.17 0.09 7.18
CA VAL A 67 12.31 -1.38 7.23
C VAL A 67 11.01 -2.05 6.80
N PHE A 68 9.86 -1.62 7.35
CA PHE A 68 8.55 -2.16 6.98
C PHE A 68 8.27 -2.02 5.48
N ALA A 69 8.52 -0.85 4.89
CA ALA A 69 8.36 -0.59 3.46
C ALA A 69 9.18 -1.55 2.58
N GLN A 70 10.45 -1.75 2.91
CA GLN A 70 11.35 -2.63 2.16
C GLN A 70 10.95 -4.11 2.29
N LEU A 71 10.33 -4.50 3.41
CA LEU A 71 9.77 -5.83 3.61
C LEU A 71 8.51 -6.06 2.75
N LEU A 72 7.66 -5.04 2.59
CA LEU A 72 6.52 -5.12 1.67
C LEU A 72 6.99 -5.37 0.23
N GLU A 73 8.02 -4.64 -0.22
CA GLU A 73 8.58 -4.82 -1.55
C GLU A 73 9.13 -6.23 -1.74
N LEU A 74 9.85 -6.76 -0.75
CA LEU A 74 10.37 -8.13 -0.79
C LEU A 74 9.25 -9.14 -1.04
N PHE A 75 8.11 -8.99 -0.36
CA PHE A 75 6.97 -9.88 -0.58
C PHE A 75 6.43 -9.76 -2.00
N THR A 76 6.25 -8.54 -2.48
CA THR A 76 5.81 -8.27 -3.84
C THR A 76 6.70 -8.95 -4.87
N VAL A 77 8.02 -8.72 -4.80
CA VAL A 77 8.96 -9.22 -5.83
C VAL A 77 9.25 -10.71 -5.70
N ALA A 78 9.16 -11.29 -4.50
CA ALA A 78 9.31 -12.73 -4.28
C ALA A 78 8.17 -13.55 -4.90
N GLY A 79 7.17 -12.89 -5.51
CA GLY A 79 6.11 -13.57 -6.23
C GLY A 79 5.05 -14.18 -5.31
N LEU A 80 4.92 -13.70 -4.07
CA LEU A 80 3.71 -13.92 -3.26
C LEU A 80 2.43 -13.46 -3.97
N THR A 81 2.60 -12.57 -4.95
CA THR A 81 1.57 -11.96 -5.79
C THR A 81 1.30 -12.73 -7.08
N ARG A 82 2.04 -13.81 -7.36
CA ARG A 82 2.04 -14.54 -8.65
C ARG A 82 1.57 -15.99 -8.52
N GLU A 83 0.61 -16.28 -7.64
CA GLU A 83 0.13 -17.64 -7.38
C GLU A 83 1.26 -18.60 -6.95
N PRO A 84 1.80 -18.48 -5.72
CA PRO A 84 2.79 -19.44 -5.22
C PRO A 84 2.24 -20.86 -5.30
N PRO A 85 3.12 -21.89 -5.47
CA PRO A 85 2.69 -23.28 -5.49
C PRO A 85 1.78 -23.58 -4.28
N ASP A 86 0.66 -24.29 -4.49
CA ASP A 86 -0.37 -24.49 -3.46
C ASP A 86 0.18 -24.95 -2.11
N ALA A 87 1.22 -25.78 -2.12
CA ALA A 87 1.88 -26.29 -0.92
C ALA A 87 2.59 -25.21 -0.08
N MET A 88 2.97 -24.08 -0.68
CA MET A 88 3.68 -22.97 -0.03
C MET A 88 2.81 -21.72 0.13
N ARG A 89 1.77 -21.58 -0.70
CA ARG A 89 0.86 -20.43 -0.75
C ARG A 89 0.37 -20.00 0.64
N PHE A 90 -0.11 -20.96 1.43
CA PHE A 90 -0.66 -20.72 2.77
C PHE A 90 0.34 -20.07 3.74
N GLY A 91 1.55 -20.63 3.87
CA GLY A 91 2.54 -20.14 4.82
C GLY A 91 3.07 -18.75 4.44
N SER A 92 3.25 -18.53 3.14
CA SER A 92 3.76 -17.28 2.60
C SER A 92 2.75 -16.13 2.82
N HIS A 93 1.45 -16.29 2.51
CA HIS A 93 0.46 -15.24 2.77
C HIS A 93 0.21 -14.98 4.25
N ALA A 94 0.28 -16.00 5.11
CA ALA A 94 0.17 -15.82 6.56
C ALA A 94 1.34 -14.99 7.14
N ASN A 95 2.53 -15.06 6.55
CA ASN A 95 3.66 -14.22 6.94
C ASN A 95 3.48 -12.77 6.45
N ALA A 96 3.01 -12.58 5.22
CA ALA A 96 2.68 -11.26 4.70
C ALA A 96 1.60 -10.58 5.57
N LEU A 97 0.51 -11.30 5.90
CA LEU A 97 -0.55 -10.77 6.75
C LEU A 97 -0.05 -10.31 8.12
N ARG A 98 0.81 -11.11 8.77
CA ARG A 98 1.40 -10.78 10.06
C ARG A 98 2.30 -9.54 10.00
N ALA A 99 3.06 -9.39 8.92
CA ALA A 99 3.87 -8.20 8.69
C ALA A 99 2.99 -6.95 8.58
N VAL A 100 1.94 -6.99 7.74
CA VAL A 100 1.06 -5.83 7.54
C VAL A 100 0.26 -5.49 8.80
N ASP A 101 -0.22 -6.48 9.56
CA ASP A 101 -0.88 -6.26 10.86
C ASP A 101 0.07 -5.58 11.87
N GLY A 102 1.35 -5.93 11.85
CA GLY A 102 2.40 -5.31 12.67
C GLY A 102 2.63 -3.81 12.37
N ALA A 103 2.28 -3.36 11.17
CA ALA A 103 2.40 -1.95 10.77
C ALA A 103 1.15 -1.12 11.02
N LYS A 104 0.08 -1.73 11.56
CA LYS A 104 -1.13 -0.99 11.92
C LYS A 104 -0.81 0.16 12.87
N GLY A 105 -1.23 1.36 12.49
CA GLY A 105 -1.01 2.59 13.28
C GLY A 105 0.37 3.24 13.08
N MET A 106 1.21 2.72 12.18
CA MET A 106 2.30 3.52 11.61
C MET A 106 1.64 4.61 10.75
N GLY A 107 1.73 5.87 11.17
CA GLY A 107 1.06 6.97 10.44
C GLY A 107 1.55 7.06 9.00
N SER A 108 0.81 7.71 8.11
CA SER A 108 1.02 7.74 6.64
C SER A 108 2.03 8.78 6.13
N LYS A 109 2.59 9.63 7.00
CA LYS A 109 3.43 10.80 6.64
C LYS A 109 4.69 10.44 5.84
N SER A 110 5.13 11.29 4.92
CA SER A 110 6.41 11.12 4.23
C SER A 110 7.58 10.91 5.21
N PHE A 111 8.56 10.10 4.81
CA PHE A 111 9.81 9.89 5.53
C PHE A 111 11.01 10.39 4.71
N ALA A 112 12.11 10.71 5.39
CA ALA A 112 13.35 11.12 4.72
C ALA A 112 13.93 9.94 3.92
N PRO A 113 14.30 10.12 2.64
CA PRO A 113 14.86 9.04 1.84
C PRO A 113 16.09 8.39 2.51
N VAL A 114 16.25 7.10 2.26
CA VAL A 114 17.40 6.32 2.73
C VAL A 114 18.27 5.95 1.54
N THR A 115 19.53 6.36 1.59
CA THR A 115 20.53 5.98 0.60
C THR A 115 20.92 4.51 0.77
N LEU A 116 20.83 3.75 -0.32
CA LEU A 116 21.18 2.34 -0.41
C LEU A 116 22.20 2.12 -1.53
N VAL A 117 22.93 1.00 -1.48
CA VAL A 117 23.97 0.69 -2.47
C VAL A 117 23.53 -0.49 -3.35
N GLY A 118 23.47 -0.23 -4.65
CA GLY A 118 23.17 -1.19 -5.70
C GLY A 118 24.26 -2.25 -5.90
N PRO A 119 23.97 -3.37 -6.60
CA PRO A 119 24.97 -4.40 -6.93
C PRO A 119 26.13 -3.90 -7.80
N ASP A 120 25.90 -2.83 -8.56
CA ASP A 120 26.89 -2.11 -9.37
C ASP A 120 27.71 -1.09 -8.56
N GLY A 121 27.45 -0.97 -7.26
CA GLY A 121 28.05 0.02 -6.37
C GLY A 121 27.45 1.42 -6.49
N ALA A 122 26.42 1.62 -7.33
CA ALA A 122 25.74 2.90 -7.44
C ALA A 122 24.85 3.14 -6.22
N ALA A 123 24.85 4.38 -5.72
CA ALA A 123 23.92 4.79 -4.68
C ALA A 123 22.55 5.12 -5.27
N PHE A 124 21.48 4.70 -4.62
CA PHE A 124 20.11 5.10 -4.95
C PHE A 124 19.32 5.45 -3.68
N GLU A 125 18.28 6.25 -3.83
CA GLU A 125 17.45 6.73 -2.72
C GLU A 125 16.14 5.92 -2.66
N TRP A 126 15.87 5.30 -1.51
CA TRP A 126 14.59 4.68 -1.20
C TRP A 126 13.69 5.66 -0.44
N GLY A 127 12.52 5.98 -1.00
CA GLY A 127 11.64 7.01 -0.49
C GLY A 127 10.18 6.58 -0.31
N THR A 128 9.34 7.55 0.03
CA THR A 128 7.90 7.36 0.27
C THR A 128 7.17 6.82 -0.96
N ILE A 129 7.62 7.16 -2.17
CA ILE A 129 7.02 6.64 -3.41
C ILE A 129 7.26 5.13 -3.54
N ASP A 130 8.46 4.65 -3.21
CA ASP A 130 8.80 3.24 -3.28
C ASP A 130 8.00 2.41 -2.26
N GLU A 131 7.86 2.91 -1.02
CA GLU A 131 6.98 2.30 0.00
C GLU A 131 5.54 2.18 -0.51
N ARG A 132 5.01 3.26 -1.09
CA ARG A 132 3.62 3.30 -1.55
C ARG A 132 3.37 2.27 -2.64
N ASN A 133 4.27 2.16 -3.62
CA ASN A 133 4.16 1.19 -4.69
C ASN A 133 4.24 -0.26 -4.16
N ALA A 134 5.19 -0.53 -3.27
CA ALA A 134 5.34 -1.82 -2.62
C ALA A 134 4.11 -2.24 -1.81
N TYR A 135 3.50 -1.29 -1.08
CA TYR A 135 2.26 -1.50 -0.34
C TYR A 135 1.10 -1.84 -1.27
N TRP A 136 0.94 -1.10 -2.37
CA TRP A 136 -0.14 -1.34 -3.33
C TRP A 136 -0.04 -2.70 -3.99
N ASP A 137 1.14 -3.08 -4.48
CA ASP A 137 1.34 -4.37 -5.15
C ASP A 137 1.00 -5.55 -4.22
N LEU A 138 1.36 -5.44 -2.93
CA LEU A 138 1.02 -6.46 -1.95
C LEU A 138 -0.49 -6.48 -1.63
N MET A 139 -1.10 -5.32 -1.40
CA MET A 139 -2.52 -5.26 -1.05
C MET A 139 -3.42 -5.73 -2.19
N PHE A 140 -3.06 -5.43 -3.43
CA PHE A 140 -3.76 -5.94 -4.62
C PHE A 140 -3.70 -7.46 -4.67
N ALA A 141 -2.51 -8.04 -4.50
CA ALA A 141 -2.34 -9.48 -4.48
C ALA A 141 -3.09 -10.20 -3.34
N LEU A 142 -3.02 -9.67 -2.11
CA LEU A 142 -3.76 -10.22 -0.97
C LEU A 142 -5.28 -10.14 -1.18
N SER A 143 -5.75 -9.09 -1.86
CA SER A 143 -7.17 -8.92 -2.18
C SER A 143 -7.64 -9.91 -3.25
N ALA A 144 -6.85 -10.13 -4.30
CA ALA A 144 -7.14 -11.11 -5.34
C ALA A 144 -7.22 -12.55 -4.77
N ASP A 145 -6.24 -12.96 -3.96
CA ASP A 145 -6.25 -14.30 -3.36
C ASP A 145 -7.41 -14.52 -2.37
N PHE A 146 -7.85 -13.48 -1.67
CA PHE A 146 -9.04 -13.53 -0.82
C PHE A 146 -10.31 -13.81 -1.64
N LEU A 147 -10.49 -13.05 -2.73
CA LEU A 147 -11.68 -13.11 -3.57
C LEU A 147 -11.77 -14.40 -4.37
N VAL A 148 -10.64 -14.92 -4.86
CA VAL A 148 -10.61 -16.10 -5.72
C VAL A 148 -10.59 -17.41 -4.92
N PHE A 149 -9.92 -17.44 -3.76
CA PHE A 149 -9.56 -18.73 -3.14
C PHE A 149 -9.93 -18.89 -1.65
N GLY A 150 -10.39 -17.85 -0.94
CA GLY A 150 -10.89 -17.98 0.45
C GLY A 150 -9.90 -18.66 1.42
N VAL A 151 -8.63 -18.26 1.38
CA VAL A 151 -7.51 -19.17 1.74
C VAL A 151 -7.19 -19.28 3.23
N HIS A 152 -7.81 -18.53 4.15
CA HIS A 152 -7.40 -18.57 5.56
C HIS A 152 -8.51 -18.27 6.58
N ALA A 153 -8.62 -19.09 7.63
CA ALA A 153 -9.58 -18.94 8.74
C ALA A 153 -9.57 -17.54 9.41
N ASP A 154 -8.38 -16.95 9.59
CA ASP A 154 -8.26 -15.57 10.10
C ASP A 154 -8.71 -14.49 9.09
N LEU A 155 -8.62 -14.76 7.78
CA LEU A 155 -9.14 -13.89 6.72
C LEU A 155 -10.67 -14.01 6.61
N TYR A 156 -11.25 -15.13 7.05
CA TYR A 156 -12.71 -15.28 7.21
C TYR A 156 -13.27 -14.49 8.39
N THR A 157 -12.44 -13.83 9.21
CA THR A 157 -12.95 -12.84 10.15
C THR A 157 -13.40 -11.63 9.33
N PRO A 158 -14.71 -11.38 9.19
CA PRO A 158 -15.18 -10.33 8.30
C PRO A 158 -14.54 -8.98 8.70
N GLY A 159 -14.00 -8.27 7.72
CA GLY A 159 -13.35 -6.97 7.92
C GLY A 159 -11.90 -7.03 8.40
N ARG A 160 -11.23 -8.19 8.54
CA ARG A 160 -9.82 -8.22 9.01
C ARG A 160 -8.82 -7.77 7.94
N ILE A 161 -8.89 -8.30 6.72
CA ILE A 161 -8.05 -7.84 5.58
C ILE A 161 -8.39 -6.40 5.24
N GLU A 162 -9.67 -6.10 5.31
CA GLU A 162 -10.15 -4.82 4.89
C GLU A 162 -9.72 -3.76 5.92
N ARG A 163 -9.76 -4.05 7.24
CA ARG A 163 -9.15 -3.20 8.28
C ARG A 163 -7.63 -3.03 8.11
N ILE A 164 -6.95 -4.03 7.54
CA ILE A 164 -5.54 -3.91 7.14
C ILE A 164 -5.39 -2.94 5.94
N GLY A 165 -6.43 -2.84 5.11
CA GLY A 165 -6.55 -1.84 4.05
C GLY A 165 -6.76 -0.41 4.48
N CYS A 166 -7.22 -0.16 5.72
CA CYS A 166 -7.04 1.16 6.34
C CYS A 166 -5.58 1.44 6.72
N GLY A 167 -4.63 0.80 6.05
CA GLY A 167 -3.21 0.87 6.35
C GLY A 167 -2.63 2.23 5.98
N LEU A 168 -1.49 2.22 5.30
CA LEU A 168 -0.68 3.43 5.17
C LEU A 168 -1.27 4.46 4.19
N TYR A 169 -1.94 4.04 3.11
CA TYR A 169 -2.31 4.90 1.99
C TYR A 169 -3.76 4.68 1.51
N PRO A 170 -4.78 4.80 2.37
CA PRO A 170 -6.16 4.44 2.01
C PRO A 170 -6.75 5.34 0.91
N ALA A 171 -6.47 6.65 0.93
CA ALA A 171 -6.95 7.58 -0.08
C ALA A 171 -6.24 7.35 -1.43
N GLU A 172 -4.93 7.15 -1.41
CA GLU A 172 -4.18 6.91 -2.65
C GLU A 172 -4.48 5.52 -3.24
N GLU A 173 -4.77 4.52 -2.40
CA GLU A 173 -5.28 3.22 -2.87
C GLU A 173 -6.68 3.38 -3.50
N ALA A 174 -7.61 4.06 -2.84
CA ALA A 174 -8.94 4.33 -3.41
C ALA A 174 -8.84 5.11 -4.73
N SER A 175 -7.90 6.05 -4.84
CA SER A 175 -7.61 6.80 -6.06
C SER A 175 -7.09 5.91 -7.19
N ALA A 176 -6.18 4.99 -6.88
CA ALA A 176 -5.67 4.01 -7.85
C ALA A 176 -6.77 3.05 -8.33
N LEU A 177 -7.61 2.54 -7.41
CA LEU A 177 -8.77 1.72 -7.75
C LEU A 177 -9.74 2.49 -8.66
N ALA A 178 -9.98 3.76 -8.36
CA ALA A 178 -10.76 4.62 -9.23
C ALA A 178 -10.09 4.80 -10.60
N ALA A 179 -8.75 4.91 -10.71
CA ALA A 179 -8.06 4.93 -12.00
C ALA A 179 -8.37 3.67 -12.82
N HIS A 180 -8.25 2.48 -12.23
CA HIS A 180 -8.52 1.21 -12.90
C HIS A 180 -9.98 1.04 -13.35
N ALA A 181 -10.95 1.61 -12.61
CA ALA A 181 -12.36 1.58 -12.99
C ALA A 181 -12.65 2.27 -14.34
N ALA A 182 -11.83 3.25 -14.74
CA ALA A 182 -11.99 3.95 -16.03
C ALA A 182 -11.74 3.03 -17.22
N ASP A 183 -10.82 2.07 -17.07
CA ASP A 183 -10.45 1.12 -18.12
C ASP A 183 -11.28 -0.17 -18.08
N ASN A 184 -12.32 -0.21 -17.23
CA ASN A 184 -13.22 -1.36 -17.06
C ASN A 184 -12.49 -2.68 -16.71
N VAL A 185 -11.35 -2.60 -16.01
CA VAL A 185 -10.45 -3.76 -15.85
C VAL A 185 -11.00 -4.80 -14.88
N ASP A 186 -11.87 -4.45 -13.92
CA ASP A 186 -12.33 -5.42 -12.91
C ASP A 186 -13.81 -5.21 -12.52
N GLY A 187 -14.65 -6.16 -12.92
CA GLY A 187 -16.04 -6.28 -12.47
C GLY A 187 -16.12 -6.95 -11.10
N GLY A 188 -16.77 -6.32 -10.13
CA GLY A 188 -17.19 -6.90 -8.85
C GLY A 188 -16.09 -7.20 -7.81
N GLU A 189 -14.93 -7.67 -8.22
CA GLU A 189 -13.83 -8.08 -7.32
C GLU A 189 -13.31 -6.89 -6.50
N LEU A 190 -13.11 -5.73 -7.12
CA LEU A 190 -12.62 -4.53 -6.43
C LEU A 190 -13.72 -3.75 -5.67
N LEU A 191 -15.01 -4.08 -5.88
CA LEU A 191 -16.15 -3.40 -5.23
C LEU A 191 -16.09 -3.51 -3.70
N ALA A 192 -15.84 -4.71 -3.19
CA ALA A 192 -15.77 -4.96 -1.76
C ALA A 192 -14.64 -4.13 -1.12
N ARG A 193 -13.51 -4.02 -1.84
CA ARG A 193 -12.32 -3.30 -1.38
C ARG A 193 -12.56 -1.81 -1.28
N VAL A 194 -12.99 -1.17 -2.37
CA VAL A 194 -13.23 0.28 -2.39
C VAL A 194 -14.36 0.68 -1.44
N SER A 195 -15.40 -0.16 -1.33
CA SER A 195 -16.51 0.08 -0.41
C SER A 195 -16.05 0.04 1.05
N PHE A 196 -15.13 -0.86 1.38
CA PHE A 196 -14.56 -0.88 2.72
C PHE A 196 -13.70 0.35 3.00
N LEU A 197 -12.80 0.70 2.07
CA LEU A 197 -11.92 1.88 2.21
C LEU A 197 -12.74 3.14 2.51
N GLY A 198 -13.77 3.43 1.71
CA GLY A 198 -14.62 4.61 1.89
C GLY A 198 -15.48 4.60 3.17
N ARG A 199 -15.82 3.42 3.72
CA ARG A 199 -16.64 3.31 4.94
C ARG A 199 -15.79 3.44 6.19
N GLU A 200 -14.71 2.68 6.26
CA GLU A 200 -13.99 2.39 7.50
C GLU A 200 -12.64 3.11 7.61
N CYS A 201 -12.06 3.55 6.49
CA CYS A 201 -10.71 4.12 6.45
C CYS A 201 -10.65 5.62 6.18
N ASP A 202 -11.81 6.21 5.90
CA ASP A 202 -11.97 7.63 5.65
C ASP A 202 -11.73 8.44 6.93
N THR A 203 -10.83 9.41 6.86
CA THR A 203 -10.50 10.34 7.96
C THR A 203 -10.59 11.78 7.45
N PRO A 204 -10.73 12.79 8.32
CA PRO A 204 -10.75 14.19 7.88
C PRO A 204 -9.50 14.61 7.07
N GLU A 205 -8.38 13.91 7.25
CA GLU A 205 -7.12 14.15 6.53
C GLU A 205 -6.94 13.29 5.26
N SER A 206 -7.82 12.30 5.03
CA SER A 206 -7.74 11.39 3.90
C SER A 206 -9.07 11.37 3.14
N ASP A 207 -9.05 11.87 1.91
CA ASP A 207 -10.23 11.99 1.05
C ASP A 207 -10.67 10.63 0.44
N THR A 208 -10.76 9.61 1.28
CA THR A 208 -10.95 8.22 0.87
C THR A 208 -12.37 8.01 0.34
N SER A 209 -13.37 8.62 0.98
CA SER A 209 -14.76 8.58 0.54
C SER A 209 -14.95 9.31 -0.80
N GLY A 210 -14.24 10.42 -1.04
CA GLY A 210 -14.23 11.09 -2.34
C GLY A 210 -13.69 10.20 -3.46
N TYR A 211 -12.55 9.54 -3.25
CA TYR A 211 -12.02 8.60 -4.24
C TYR A 211 -12.89 7.33 -4.40
N ALA A 212 -13.54 6.86 -3.33
CA ALA A 212 -14.52 5.79 -3.44
C ALA A 212 -15.73 6.22 -4.29
N ALA A 213 -16.24 7.44 -4.12
CA ALA A 213 -17.28 7.97 -4.99
C ALA A 213 -16.81 8.07 -6.45
N LEU A 214 -15.54 8.43 -6.69
CA LEU A 214 -14.97 8.56 -8.02
C LEU A 214 -14.88 7.20 -8.74
N TYR A 215 -14.60 6.12 -8.00
CA TYR A 215 -14.66 4.77 -8.53
C TYR A 215 -16.05 4.42 -9.09
N PHE A 216 -17.12 4.71 -8.34
CA PHE A 216 -18.48 4.45 -8.82
C PHE A 216 -18.89 5.37 -9.97
N ALA A 217 -18.49 6.65 -9.93
CA ALA A 217 -18.73 7.61 -11.02
C ALA A 217 -18.07 7.15 -12.33
N LYS A 218 -16.87 6.56 -12.26
CA LYS A 218 -16.21 6.01 -13.45
C LYS A 218 -16.91 4.79 -14.01
N HIS A 219 -17.43 3.91 -13.15
CA HIS A 219 -18.25 2.80 -13.61
C HIS A 219 -19.59 3.25 -14.21
N LEU A 220 -20.19 4.33 -13.71
CA LEU A 220 -21.36 4.96 -14.34
C LEU A 220 -21.04 5.37 -15.79
N HIS A 221 -19.96 6.12 -15.99
CA HIS A 221 -19.56 6.58 -17.33
C HIS A 221 -19.15 5.42 -18.25
N ALA A 222 -18.39 4.44 -17.74
CA ALA A 222 -18.00 3.27 -18.51
C ALA A 222 -19.22 2.48 -19.01
N ARG A 223 -20.22 2.28 -18.13
CA ARG A 223 -21.49 1.63 -18.48
C ARG A 223 -22.30 2.43 -19.52
N ALA A 224 -22.32 3.76 -19.42
CA ALA A 224 -23.01 4.60 -20.38
C ALA A 224 -22.33 4.59 -21.77
N ALA A 225 -21.01 4.39 -21.80
CA ALA A 225 -20.20 4.37 -23.02
C ALA A 225 -20.17 2.98 -23.71
N ASP A 226 -20.36 1.90 -22.98
CA ASP A 226 -20.22 0.52 -23.47
C ASP A 226 -21.52 -0.30 -23.31
N PRO A 227 -22.21 -0.68 -24.41
CA PRO A 227 -23.42 -1.50 -24.35
C PRO A 227 -23.16 -2.94 -23.87
N ASP A 228 -21.92 -3.42 -23.97
CA ASP A 228 -21.51 -4.76 -23.53
C ASP A 228 -20.82 -4.72 -22.15
N TYR A 229 -21.03 -3.65 -21.39
CA TYR A 229 -20.41 -3.46 -20.07
C TYR A 229 -20.75 -4.61 -19.09
N VAL A 230 -19.71 -5.32 -18.65
CA VAL A 230 -19.77 -6.45 -17.71
C VAL A 230 -19.27 -6.12 -16.29
N GLY A 231 -19.11 -4.84 -15.96
CA GLY A 231 -18.66 -4.40 -14.64
C GLY A 231 -19.78 -4.38 -13.58
N LEU A 232 -19.89 -3.31 -12.81
CA LEU A 232 -20.86 -3.18 -11.71
C LEU A 232 -22.32 -3.10 -12.18
N THR A 233 -23.25 -3.57 -11.34
CA THR A 233 -24.66 -3.36 -11.64
C THR A 233 -25.04 -1.90 -11.44
N GLU A 234 -26.11 -1.44 -12.09
CA GLU A 234 -26.66 -0.10 -11.84
C GLU A 234 -26.99 0.12 -10.35
N GLY A 235 -27.47 -0.93 -9.67
CA GLY A 235 -27.76 -0.89 -8.23
C GLY A 235 -26.51 -0.66 -7.39
N ASP A 236 -25.39 -1.31 -7.73
CA ASP A 236 -24.11 -1.12 -7.03
C ASP A 236 -23.59 0.31 -7.23
N ILE A 237 -23.63 0.80 -8.47
CA ILE A 237 -23.19 2.16 -8.84
C ILE A 237 -24.01 3.20 -8.07
N ARG A 238 -25.34 3.10 -8.14
CA ARG A 238 -26.25 4.00 -7.44
C ARG A 238 -26.02 3.95 -5.92
N SER A 239 -25.97 2.75 -5.34
CA SER A 239 -25.73 2.60 -3.90
C SER A 239 -24.38 3.18 -3.47
N GLY A 240 -23.33 2.98 -4.26
CA GLY A 240 -22.00 3.51 -4.02
C GLY A 240 -21.97 5.04 -4.07
N LEU A 241 -22.48 5.64 -5.14
CA LEU A 241 -22.59 7.09 -5.30
C LEU A 241 -23.39 7.72 -4.15
N HIS A 242 -24.60 7.22 -3.85
CA HIS A 242 -25.42 7.75 -2.76
C HIS A 242 -24.75 7.67 -1.39
N THR A 243 -23.90 6.65 -1.17
CA THR A 243 -23.21 6.47 0.12
C THR A 243 -21.99 7.37 0.22
N PHE A 244 -21.09 7.31 -0.76
CA PHE A 244 -19.76 7.91 -0.65
C PHE A 244 -19.73 9.35 -1.12
N LEU A 245 -20.49 9.72 -2.16
CA LEU A 245 -20.55 11.11 -2.61
C LEU A 245 -21.19 12.00 -1.54
N ALA A 246 -22.28 11.54 -0.93
CA ALA A 246 -22.94 12.27 0.16
C ALA A 246 -22.02 12.43 1.38
N LYS A 247 -21.25 11.39 1.71
CA LYS A 247 -20.27 11.42 2.81
C LYS A 247 -19.13 12.40 2.52
N HIS A 248 -18.56 12.35 1.31
CA HIS A 248 -17.47 13.21 0.86
C HIS A 248 -17.86 14.69 0.84
N LEU A 249 -19.00 15.00 0.25
CA LEU A 249 -19.43 16.39 0.08
C LEU A 249 -19.86 17.04 1.40
N ASP A 250 -20.35 16.25 2.37
CA ASP A 250 -20.91 16.76 3.64
C ASP A 250 -21.90 17.94 3.44
N GLY A 251 -22.73 17.82 2.40
CA GLY A 251 -23.70 18.86 2.01
C GLY A 251 -23.17 19.98 1.11
N ALA A 252 -21.89 19.97 0.73
CA ALA A 252 -21.34 20.86 -0.28
C ALA A 252 -21.89 20.53 -1.69
N PRO A 253 -22.06 21.53 -2.57
CA PRO A 253 -22.56 21.31 -3.92
C PRO A 253 -21.49 20.76 -4.89
N GLU A 254 -20.22 20.86 -4.54
CA GLU A 254 -19.06 20.43 -5.35
C GLU A 254 -17.83 20.21 -4.44
N SER A 255 -16.75 19.67 -5.01
CA SER A 255 -15.46 19.46 -4.36
C SER A 255 -14.32 19.49 -5.39
N ASP A 256 -13.07 19.37 -4.93
CA ASP A 256 -11.91 19.24 -5.81
C ASP A 256 -11.97 18.00 -6.73
N LEU A 257 -12.75 16.98 -6.36
CA LEU A 257 -12.93 15.75 -7.13
C LEU A 257 -14.16 15.77 -8.04
N PHE A 258 -15.15 16.63 -7.78
CA PHE A 258 -16.43 16.63 -8.49
C PHE A 258 -16.96 18.05 -8.67
N THR A 259 -17.25 18.40 -9.92
CA THR A 259 -17.94 19.66 -10.26
C THR A 259 -19.41 19.61 -9.84
N ALA A 260 -20.05 20.77 -9.65
CA ALA A 260 -21.48 20.84 -9.33
C ALA A 260 -22.38 20.15 -10.38
N ALA A 261 -21.96 20.12 -11.65
CA ALA A 261 -22.68 19.43 -12.71
C ALA A 261 -22.62 17.91 -12.56
N GLU A 262 -21.44 17.37 -12.26
CA GLU A 262 -21.25 15.95 -11.97
C GLU A 262 -22.01 15.52 -10.71
N VAL A 263 -21.97 16.33 -9.64
CA VAL A 263 -22.75 16.06 -8.42
C VAL A 263 -24.25 15.99 -8.74
N ALA A 264 -24.77 16.92 -9.55
CA ALA A 264 -26.16 16.91 -9.96
C ALA A 264 -26.51 15.69 -10.82
N GLU A 265 -25.64 15.28 -11.74
CA GLU A 265 -25.80 14.06 -12.53
C GLU A 265 -25.88 12.84 -11.62
N PHE A 266 -24.90 12.66 -10.74
CA PHE A 266 -24.76 11.46 -9.91
C PHE A 266 -25.85 11.34 -8.84
N THR A 267 -26.38 12.45 -8.36
CA THR A 267 -27.49 12.46 -7.38
C THR A 267 -28.84 12.09 -8.03
N ASN A 268 -28.98 12.33 -9.33
CA ASN A 268 -30.22 12.09 -10.08
C ASN A 268 -30.20 10.82 -10.93
N PHE A 269 -29.03 10.17 -11.05
CA PHE A 269 -28.87 8.85 -11.67
C PHE A 269 -29.63 7.80 -10.88
#